data_AF-A0A6G1ESY5-F1
#
_entry.id   AF-A0A6G1ESY5-F1
#
_cell.length_a   1.000
_cell.length_b   1.000
_cell.length_c   1.000
_cell.angle_alpha   90.00
_cell.angle_beta   90.00
_cell.angle_gamma   90.00
#
_symmetry.space_group_name_H-M   'P 1'
#
loop_
_entity.id
_entity.type
_entity.pdbx_description
1 polymer ?
#
loop_
_entity_poly.entity_id
_entity_poly.type
_entity_poly.pdbx_seq_one_letter_code
_entity_poly.pdbx_strand_id
1 'polypeptide(L)' 'FLNRMNDRNGCWLNPKEIMRNYIFYNIGLIHTSNGEHTKALEYYFWALERNPFLPQAFNNMAMICHY' A
#
# COMPACT_ATOMS: atom_id res chain seq x y z
N PHE A 1 -20.46 -4.88 15.24
CA PHE A 1 -19.90 -3.52 15.30
C PHE A 1 -18.37 -3.49 15.36
N LEU A 2 -17.66 -4.31 14.57
CA LEU A 2 -16.33 -3.97 14.04
C LEU A 2 -16.03 -4.95 12.91
N ASN A 3 -15.90 -4.38 11.71
CA ASN A 3 -15.68 -5.09 10.45
C ASN A 3 -14.42 -5.95 10.54
N ARG A 4 -14.60 -7.29 10.55
CA ARG A 4 -13.52 -8.25 10.35
C ARG A 4 -13.15 -8.24 8.86
N MET A 5 -12.19 -7.39 8.48
CA MET A 5 -11.56 -7.48 7.17
C MET A 5 -10.61 -8.69 7.18
N ASN A 6 -11.16 -9.83 6.75
CA ASN A 6 -10.39 -11.04 6.50
C ASN A 6 -9.57 -10.83 5.23
N ASP A 7 -8.26 -11.07 5.26
CA ASP A 7 -7.55 -11.42 4.03
C ASP A 7 -8.16 -12.71 3.48
N ARG A 8 -8.17 -12.88 2.15
CA ARG A 8 -8.78 -14.04 1.48
C ARG A 8 -8.20 -15.39 1.94
N ASN A 9 -7.08 -15.41 2.68
CA ASN A 9 -6.44 -16.61 3.20
C ASN A 9 -6.71 -16.88 4.70
N GLY A 10 -7.61 -16.15 5.36
CA GLY A 10 -7.97 -16.44 6.75
C GLY A 10 -6.92 -16.03 7.79
N CYS A 11 -5.91 -15.26 7.39
CA CYS A 11 -4.90 -14.76 8.32
C CYS A 11 -5.38 -13.45 8.96
N TRP A 12 -5.41 -13.41 10.30
CA TRP A 12 -5.79 -12.22 11.07
C TRP A 12 -4.73 -11.13 10.91
N LEU A 13 -4.86 -10.29 9.88
CA LEU A 13 -4.10 -9.06 9.80
C LEU A 13 -4.56 -8.16 10.95
N ASN A 14 -3.68 -7.97 11.92
CA ASN A 14 -3.91 -7.08 13.04
C ASN A 14 -4.35 -5.70 12.49
N PRO A 15 -5.46 -5.09 12.98
CA PRO A 15 -5.97 -3.82 12.46
C PRO A 15 -4.92 -2.70 12.44
N LYS A 16 -3.97 -2.75 13.39
CA LYS A 16 -2.82 -1.85 13.47
C LYS A 16 -1.86 -2.00 12.28
N GLU A 17 -1.61 -3.23 11.83
CA GLU A 17 -0.74 -3.50 10.66
C GLU A 17 -1.42 -3.05 9.37
N ILE A 18 -2.75 -3.25 9.25
CA ILE A 18 -3.54 -2.73 8.12
C ILE A 18 -3.40 -1.21 8.04
N MET A 19 -3.66 -0.50 9.15
CA MET A 19 -3.54 0.95 9.18
C MET A 19 -2.12 1.43 8.85
N ARG A 20 -1.09 0.73 9.31
CA ARG A 20 0.31 1.07 9.02
C ARG A 20 0.62 0.99 7.53
N ASN A 21 0.12 -0.02 6.83
CA ASN A 21 0.35 -0.18 5.39
C ASN A 21 -0.41 0.89 4.58
N TYR A 22 -1.61 1.25 5.00
CA TYR A 22 -2.37 2.35 4.40
C TYR A 22 -1.66 3.71 4.57
N ILE A 23 -0.96 3.94 5.68
CA ILE A 23 -0.16 5.16 5.88
C ILE A 23 0.97 5.23 4.84
N PHE A 24 1.74 4.16 4.66
CA PHE A 24 2.81 4.12 3.65
C PHE A 24 2.27 4.29 2.22
N TYR A 25 1.14 3.65 1.91
CA TYR A 25 0.46 3.81 0.64
C TYR A 25 0.05 5.28 0.37
N ASN A 26 -0.56 5.95 1.36
CA ASN A 26 -0.99 7.34 1.21
C ASN A 26 0.21 8.29 1.04
N ILE A 27 1.32 8.04 1.73
CA ILE A 27 2.57 8.80 1.55
C ILE A 27 3.08 8.65 0.10
N GLY A 28 3.15 7.41 -0.42
CA GLY A 28 3.55 7.17 -1.80
C GLY A 28 2.65 7.88 -2.81
N LEU A 29 1.35 7.99 -2.51
CA LEU A 29 0.37 8.67 -3.36
C LEU A 29 0.61 10.19 -3.41
N ILE A 30 0.94 10.80 -2.28
CA ILE A 30 1.32 12.22 -2.20
C ILE A 30 2.61 12.48 -2.99
N HIS A 31 3.63 11.63 -2.84
CA HIS A 31 4.88 11.76 -3.61
C HIS A 31 4.65 11.60 -5.10
N THR A 32 3.78 10.67 -5.51
CA THR A 32 3.36 10.51 -6.92
C THR A 32 2.73 11.80 -7.46
N SER A 33 1.85 12.43 -6.67
CA SER A 33 1.22 13.70 -7.03
C SER A 33 2.20 14.88 -7.09
N ASN A 34 3.31 14.81 -6.36
CA ASN A 34 4.36 15.83 -6.37
C ASN A 34 5.41 15.59 -7.48
N GLY A 35 5.25 14.56 -8.32
CA GLY A 35 6.24 14.18 -9.35
C GLY A 35 7.47 13.45 -8.80
N GLU A 36 7.50 13.13 -7.51
CA GLU A 36 8.58 12.41 -6.85
C GLU A 36 8.39 10.88 -6.96
N HIS A 37 8.34 10.40 -8.20
CA HIS A 37 8.01 9.01 -8.53
C HIS A 37 8.97 7.97 -7.91
N THR A 38 10.26 8.29 -7.79
CA THR A 38 11.26 7.38 -7.20
C THR A 38 11.00 7.10 -5.73
N LYS A 39 10.74 8.14 -4.93
CA LYS A 39 10.38 8.01 -3.51
C LYS A 39 9.02 7.32 -3.35
N ALA A 40 8.06 7.62 -4.22
CA ALA A 40 6.75 6.96 -4.19
C ALA A 40 6.87 5.44 -4.33
N LEU A 41 7.73 4.96 -5.24
CA LEU A 41 8.00 3.54 -5.41
C LEU A 41 8.61 2.91 -4.15
N GLU A 42 9.58 3.56 -3.50
CA GLU A 42 10.18 3.07 -2.25
C GLU A 42 9.12 2.87 -1.14
N TYR A 43 8.22 3.84 -0.97
CA TYR A 43 7.13 3.73 0.01
C TYR A 43 6.14 2.62 -0.32
N TYR A 44 5.84 2.41 -1.61
CA TYR A 44 5.01 1.28 -2.02
C TYR A 44 5.71 -0.06 -1.79
N PHE A 45 7.03 -0.15 -1.98
CA PHE A 45 7.80 -1.35 -1.66
C PHE A 45 7.73 -1.70 -0.17
N TRP A 46 7.91 -0.72 0.71
CA TRP A 46 7.78 -0.96 2.17
C TRP A 46 6.37 -1.36 2.60
N ALA A 47 5.34 -0.87 1.91
CA ALA A 47 3.95 -1.29 2.16
C ALA A 47 3.72 -2.75 1.72
N LEU A 48 4.29 -3.14 0.57
CA LEU A 48 4.17 -4.48 0.00
C LEU A 48 4.98 -5.54 0.75
N GLU A 49 6.14 -5.18 1.30
CA GLU A 49 6.95 -6.08 2.12
C GLU A 49 6.19 -6.56 3.37
N ARG A 50 5.32 -5.69 3.92
CA ARG A 50 4.48 -5.99 5.10
C ARG A 50 3.14 -6.60 4.74
N ASN A 51 2.57 -6.20 3.61
CA ASN A 51 1.34 -6.79 3.09
C ASN A 51 1.46 -6.98 1.57
N PRO A 52 1.87 -8.18 1.13
CA PRO A 52 2.00 -8.47 -0.29
C PRO A 52 0.64 -8.49 -1.02
N PHE A 53 -0.47 -8.48 -0.29
CA PHE A 53 -1.83 -8.46 -0.84
C PHE A 53 -2.44 -7.05 -0.83
N LEU A 54 -1.70 -6.06 -1.33
CA LEU A 54 -2.21 -4.70 -1.53
C LEU A 54 -2.31 -4.37 -3.03
N PRO A 55 -3.38 -4.80 -3.72
CA PRO A 55 -3.54 -4.56 -5.17
C PRO A 55 -3.53 -3.08 -5.54
N GLN A 56 -3.95 -2.19 -4.62
CA GLN A 56 -3.91 -0.74 -4.83
C GLN A 56 -2.48 -0.20 -4.99
N ALA A 57 -1.51 -0.72 -4.24
CA ALA A 57 -0.11 -0.32 -4.37
C ALA A 57 0.46 -0.75 -5.73
N PHE A 58 0.15 -1.97 -6.17
CA PHE A 58 0.54 -2.45 -7.50
C PHE A 58 -0.03 -1.59 -8.63
N ASN A 59 -1.31 -1.19 -8.54
CA ASN A 59 -1.93 -0.32 -9.54
C ASN A 59 -1.21 1.03 -9.65
N ASN A 60 -0.85 1.64 -8.51
CA ASN A 60 -0.15 2.92 -8.53
C ASN A 60 1.31 2.78 -8.99
N MET A 61 2.00 1.70 -8.62
CA MET A 61 3.33 1.40 -9.16
C MET A 61 3.29 1.21 -10.67
N ALA A 62 2.30 0.45 -11.18
CA ALA A 62 2.12 0.25 -12.62
C ALA A 62 1.84 1.58 -13.35
N MET A 63 1.04 2.46 -12.77
CA MET A 63 0.77 3.79 -13.30
C MET A 63 2.05 4.65 -13.36
N ILE A 64 2.89 4.61 -12.32
CA ILE A 64 4.18 5.31 -12.29
C ILE A 64 5.13 4.75 -13.36
N CYS A 65 5.20 3.43 -13.53
CA CYS A 65 6.11 2.81 -14.51
C CYS A 65 5.62 2.94 -15.96
N HIS A 66 4.33 3.17 -16.18
CA HIS A 66 3.74 3.33 -17.51
C HIS A 66 3.91 4.76 -18.07
N TYR A 67 4.09 5.75 -17.20
CA TYR A 67 4.24 7.15 -17.56
C TYR A 67 5.71 7.52 -17.73
#